data_AF-A0A3P1ZVN8-F1
#
_entry.id   AF-A0A3P1ZVN8-F1
#
_cell.length_a   1.000
_cell.length_b   1.000
_cell.length_c   1.000
_cell.angle_alpha   90.00
_cell.angle_beta   90.00
_cell.angle_gamma   90.00
#
_symmetry.space_group_name_H-M   'P 1'
#
loop_
_entity.id
_entity.type
_entity.pdbx_description
1 polymer ?
#
loop_
_entity_poly.entity_id
_entity_poly.type
_entity_poly.pdbx_seq_one_letter_code
_entity_poly.pdbx_strand_id
1 'polypeptide(L)'
;MPDTTGFSRWSIHSEILLSIRKEFEKNLQEKDYIQLFELEKIAQEHDSAFHVADKEKTLQVFGAMDMLQKQFLECSDPERVKERFMPSIVRLKMQGTRMKDRAFDATANSVCGFINSFKSARCVPAENAYYAIRTECIKAVQKEHQRNIDRGLGFVP
;
A
#
# COMPACT_ATOMS: atom_id res chain seq x y z
N MET A 1 28.06 34.56 3.18
CA MET A 1 26.96 34.19 4.09
C MET A 1 26.47 32.82 3.66
N PRO A 2 26.35 31.84 4.57
CA PRO A 2 25.80 30.54 4.20
C PRO A 2 24.30 30.70 3.92
N ASP A 3 23.85 30.11 2.82
CA ASP A 3 22.48 30.17 2.34
C ASP A 3 21.56 29.41 3.31
N THR A 4 20.85 30.16 4.17
CA THR A 4 19.95 29.62 5.20
C THR A 4 18.63 29.10 4.62
N THR A 5 18.35 29.34 3.33
CA THR A 5 17.10 28.93 2.68
C THR A 5 17.03 27.42 2.40
N GLY A 6 18.18 26.78 2.17
CA GLY A 6 18.27 25.33 2.01
C GLY A 6 17.95 24.58 3.31
N PHE A 7 18.48 25.05 4.44
CA PHE A 7 18.37 24.36 5.73
C PHE A 7 16.94 24.34 6.29
N SER A 8 16.17 25.42 6.08
CA SER A 8 14.76 25.47 6.54
C SER A 8 13.85 24.53 5.73
N ARG A 9 14.13 24.37 4.42
CA ARG A 9 13.32 23.54 3.52
C ARG A 9 13.42 22.05 3.85
N TRP A 10 14.60 21.56 4.23
CA TRP A 10 14.81 20.18 4.67
C TRP A 10 14.20 19.88 6.04
N SER A 11 14.16 20.87 6.94
CA SER A 11 13.47 20.77 8.24
C SER A 11 11.97 20.61 8.05
N ILE A 12 11.35 21.46 7.23
CA ILE A 12 9.91 21.43 6.94
C ILE A 12 9.51 20.14 6.24
N HIS A 13 10.30 19.68 5.26
CA HIS A 13 10.08 18.40 4.58
C HIS A 13 10.10 17.22 5.57
N SER A 14 11.10 17.18 6.45
CA SER A 14 11.20 16.12 7.46
C SER A 14 10.02 16.12 8.43
N GLU A 15 9.53 17.30 8.84
CA GLU A 15 8.35 17.44 9.70
C GLU A 15 7.08 16.93 9.02
N ILE A 16 6.88 17.25 7.73
CA ILE A 16 5.75 16.74 6.94
C ILE A 16 5.79 15.21 6.87
N LEU A 17 6.95 14.63 6.55
CA LEU A 17 7.10 13.18 6.47
C LEU A 17 6.84 12.49 7.81
N LEU A 18 7.29 13.08 8.93
CA LEU A 18 7.00 12.58 10.26
C LEU A 18 5.51 12.65 10.61
N SER A 19 4.82 13.71 10.20
CA SER A 19 3.37 13.85 10.38
C SER A 19 2.60 12.78 9.63
N ILE A 20 2.87 12.62 8.32
CA ILE A 20 2.21 11.60 7.50
C ILE A 20 2.51 10.19 8.03
N ARG A 21 3.76 9.93 8.44
CA ARG A 21 4.14 8.66 9.06
C ARG A 21 3.27 8.34 10.29
N LYS A 22 3.05 9.31 11.19
CA LYS A 22 2.23 9.10 12.39
C LYS A 22 0.79 8.72 12.04
N GLU A 23 0.23 9.33 11.00
CA GLU A 23 -1.10 8.96 10.49
C GLU A 23 -1.12 7.53 9.95
N PHE A 24 -0.11 7.10 9.21
CA PHE A 24 0.02 5.70 8.79
C PHE A 24 0.10 4.74 9.99
N GLU A 25 0.94 5.06 10.98
CA GLU A 25 1.11 4.23 12.18
C GLU A 25 -0.21 4.08 12.95
N LYS A 26 -0.94 5.18 13.14
CA LYS A 26 -2.25 5.19 13.80
C LYS A 26 -3.26 4.31 13.05
N ASN A 27 -3.44 4.56 11.76
CA ASN A 27 -4.44 3.82 10.96
C ASN A 27 -4.08 2.34 10.79
N LEU A 28 -2.78 2.01 10.78
CA LEU A 28 -2.32 0.63 10.80
C LEU A 28 -2.67 -0.09 12.12
N GLN A 29 -2.49 0.60 13.26
CA GLN A 29 -2.88 0.07 14.57
C GLN A 29 -4.39 -0.12 14.68
N GLU A 30 -5.17 0.83 14.19
CA GLU A 30 -6.64 0.80 14.15
C GLU A 30 -7.19 -0.17 13.10
N LYS A 31 -6.33 -0.67 12.19
CA LYS A 31 -6.69 -1.51 11.02
C LYS A 31 -7.69 -0.82 10.10
N ASP A 32 -7.62 0.49 9.99
CA ASP A 32 -8.41 1.26 9.02
C ASP A 32 -7.75 1.21 7.64
N TYR A 33 -7.94 0.08 6.95
CA TYR A 33 -7.33 -0.14 5.64
C TYR A 33 -7.83 0.82 4.56
N ILE A 34 -9.03 1.38 4.71
CA ILE A 34 -9.56 2.38 3.77
C ILE A 34 -8.75 3.66 3.91
N GLN A 35 -8.55 4.12 5.13
CA GLN A 35 -7.73 5.29 5.38
C GLN A 35 -6.27 5.07 4.98
N LEU A 36 -5.74 3.85 5.08
CA LEU A 36 -4.40 3.52 4.57
C LEU A 36 -4.27 3.69 3.05
N PHE A 37 -5.32 3.36 2.27
CA PHE A 37 -5.33 3.62 0.83
C PHE A 37 -5.33 5.13 0.52
N GLU A 38 -6.16 5.90 1.22
CA GLU A 38 -6.23 7.36 1.04
C GLU A 38 -4.90 8.04 1.44
N LEU A 39 -4.27 7.60 2.54
CA LEU A 39 -2.96 8.09 2.95
C LEU A 39 -1.87 7.76 1.93
N GLU A 40 -1.90 6.57 1.31
CA GLU A 40 -0.94 6.22 0.26
C GLU A 40 -1.12 7.07 -1.00
N LYS A 41 -2.36 7.44 -1.35
CA LYS A 41 -2.61 8.38 -2.43
C LYS A 41 -1.98 9.75 -2.15
N ILE A 42 -2.21 10.30 -0.96
CA ILE A 42 -1.58 11.57 -0.52
C ILE A 42 -0.05 11.46 -0.54
N ALA A 43 0.49 10.34 -0.08
CA ALA A 43 1.93 10.07 -0.10
C ALA A 43 2.50 10.05 -1.52
N GLN A 44 1.80 9.46 -2.48
CA GLN A 44 2.20 9.43 -3.89
C GLN A 44 2.09 10.81 -4.56
N GLU A 45 1.10 11.61 -4.19
CA GLU A 45 0.99 13.00 -4.66
C GLU A 45 2.18 13.83 -4.16
N HIS A 46 2.56 13.65 -2.90
CA HIS A 46 3.75 14.25 -2.32
C HIS A 46 5.03 13.80 -3.03
N ASP A 47 5.22 12.49 -3.24
CA ASP A 47 6.39 11.95 -3.96
C ASP A 47 6.45 12.49 -5.40
N SER A 48 5.32 12.60 -6.10
CA SER A 48 5.24 13.14 -7.47
C SER A 48 5.69 14.60 -7.54
N ALA A 49 5.35 15.40 -6.52
CA ALA A 49 5.75 16.79 -6.43
C ALA A 49 7.24 16.95 -6.08
N PHE A 50 7.79 16.05 -5.25
CA PHE A 50 9.17 16.14 -4.77
C PHE A 50 10.19 15.46 -5.71
N HIS A 51 9.82 14.31 -6.29
CA HIS A 51 10.64 13.49 -7.20
C HIS A 51 10.15 13.63 -8.65
N VAL A 52 10.19 14.85 -9.19
CA VAL A 52 9.64 15.19 -10.52
C VAL A 52 10.21 14.31 -11.65
N ALA A 53 11.46 13.85 -11.52
CA ALA A 53 12.11 12.98 -12.50
C ALA A 53 11.47 11.57 -12.61
N ASP A 54 10.78 11.10 -11.57
CA ASP A 54 10.11 9.80 -11.52
C ASP A 54 8.59 9.88 -11.73
N LYS A 55 8.08 11.05 -12.12
CA LYS A 55 6.64 11.33 -12.26
C LYS A 55 5.86 10.30 -13.06
N GLU A 56 6.41 9.79 -14.17
CA GLU A 56 5.76 8.76 -15.00
C GLU A 56 5.61 7.43 -14.25
N LYS A 57 6.63 7.01 -13.50
CA LYS A 57 6.55 5.81 -12.65
C LYS A 57 5.55 6.02 -11.52
N THR A 58 5.51 7.21 -10.92
CA THR A 58 4.54 7.55 -9.88
C THR A 58 3.10 7.44 -10.40
N LEU A 59 2.82 7.89 -11.63
CA LEU A 59 1.50 7.74 -12.28
C LEU A 59 1.08 6.28 -12.48
N GLN A 60 2.02 5.40 -12.86
CA GLN A 60 1.72 3.96 -12.97
C GLN A 60 1.37 3.35 -11.61
N VAL A 61 2.01 3.83 -10.54
CA VAL A 61 1.76 3.33 -9.19
C VAL A 61 0.41 3.80 -8.65
N PHE A 62 -0.07 5.00 -9.00
CA PHE A 62 -1.45 5.42 -8.69
C PHE A 62 -2.48 4.43 -9.25
N GLY A 63 -2.36 4.06 -10.54
CA GLY A 63 -3.27 3.08 -11.14
C GLY A 63 -3.20 1.70 -10.48
N ALA A 64 -2.00 1.29 -10.05
CA ALA A 64 -1.82 0.06 -9.29
C ALA A 64 -2.51 0.12 -7.91
N MET A 65 -2.42 1.25 -7.21
CA MET A 65 -3.07 1.46 -5.91
C MET A 65 -4.60 1.47 -6.02
N ASP A 66 -5.16 2.17 -7.02
CA ASP A 66 -6.60 2.16 -7.27
C ASP A 66 -7.13 0.74 -7.53
N MET A 67 -6.37 -0.05 -8.29
CA MET A 67 -6.71 -1.45 -8.55
C MET A 67 -6.68 -2.28 -7.27
N LEU A 68 -5.66 -2.11 -6.42
CA LEU A 68 -5.60 -2.78 -5.12
C LEU A 68 -6.77 -2.38 -4.23
N GLN A 69 -7.10 -1.09 -4.13
CA GLN A 69 -8.22 -0.60 -3.32
C GLN A 69 -9.54 -1.23 -3.78
N LYS A 70 -9.80 -1.24 -5.09
CA LYS A 70 -11.01 -1.84 -5.66
C LYS A 70 -11.10 -3.34 -5.37
N GLN A 71 -10.03 -4.08 -5.62
CA GLN A 71 -9.99 -5.53 -5.38
C GLN A 71 -10.12 -5.87 -3.89
N PHE A 72 -9.51 -5.07 -3.02
CA PHE A 72 -9.61 -5.20 -1.57
C PHE A 72 -11.06 -5.02 -1.11
N LEU A 73 -11.72 -3.94 -1.57
CA LEU A 73 -13.12 -3.65 -1.28
C LEU A 73 -14.05 -4.75 -1.79
N GLU A 74 -13.85 -5.22 -3.02
CA GLU A 74 -14.61 -6.36 -3.55
C GLU A 74 -14.49 -7.61 -2.69
N CYS A 75 -13.28 -7.90 -2.18
CA CYS A 75 -13.09 -9.08 -1.34
C CYS A 75 -13.56 -8.87 0.10
N SER A 76 -13.85 -7.64 0.53
CA SER A 76 -14.42 -7.39 1.86
C SER A 76 -15.86 -7.92 2.02
N ASP A 77 -16.55 -8.16 0.90
CA ASP A 77 -17.85 -8.82 0.85
C ASP A 77 -17.69 -10.33 0.55
N PRO A 78 -18.10 -11.22 1.48
CA PRO A 78 -18.06 -12.67 1.30
C PRO A 78 -18.75 -13.19 0.02
N GLU A 79 -19.86 -12.58 -0.40
CA GLU A 79 -20.58 -13.05 -1.58
C GLU A 79 -19.80 -12.74 -2.86
N ARG A 80 -19.18 -11.55 -2.94
CA ARG A 80 -18.30 -11.19 -4.05
C ARG A 80 -17.04 -12.05 -4.10
N VAL A 81 -16.48 -12.43 -2.95
CA VAL A 81 -15.39 -13.42 -2.89
C VAL A 81 -15.84 -14.73 -3.54
N LYS A 82 -17.02 -15.25 -3.18
CA LYS A 82 -17.53 -16.50 -3.76
C LYS A 82 -17.72 -16.36 -5.26
N GLU A 83 -18.37 -15.29 -5.73
CA GLU A 83 -18.56 -15.02 -7.15
C GLU A 83 -17.24 -15.01 -7.93
N ARG A 84 -16.20 -14.38 -7.36
CA ARG A 84 -14.89 -14.27 -8.02
C ARG A 84 -14.10 -15.58 -8.04
N PHE A 85 -14.06 -16.30 -6.92
CA PHE A 85 -13.12 -17.43 -6.75
C PHE A 85 -13.76 -18.80 -6.95
N MET A 86 -15.05 -19.00 -6.61
CA MET A 86 -15.72 -20.30 -6.71
C MET A 86 -15.75 -20.89 -8.13
N PRO A 87 -15.96 -20.13 -9.22
CA PRO A 87 -15.92 -20.70 -10.56
C PRO A 87 -14.59 -21.38 -10.88
N SER A 88 -13.48 -20.79 -10.45
CA SER A 88 -12.15 -21.36 -10.62
C SER A 88 -11.93 -22.57 -9.72
N ILE A 89 -12.35 -22.51 -8.45
CA ILE A 89 -12.26 -23.63 -7.50
C ILE A 89 -13.01 -24.85 -8.05
N VAL A 90 -14.24 -24.68 -8.53
CA VAL A 90 -15.07 -25.76 -9.06
C VAL A 90 -14.46 -26.33 -10.34
N ARG A 91 -14.08 -25.47 -11.29
CA ARG A 91 -13.48 -25.89 -12.57
C ARG A 91 -12.18 -26.67 -12.38
N LEU A 92 -11.35 -26.25 -11.42
CA LEU A 92 -10.04 -26.85 -11.14
C LEU A 92 -10.09 -27.97 -10.09
N LYS A 93 -11.28 -28.31 -9.54
CA LYS A 93 -11.47 -29.31 -8.48
C LYS A 93 -10.61 -29.03 -7.23
N MET A 94 -10.54 -27.77 -6.81
CA MET A 94 -9.72 -27.30 -5.67
C MET A 94 -10.53 -27.11 -4.39
N GLN A 95 -11.66 -27.80 -4.23
CA GLN A 95 -12.49 -27.69 -3.02
C GLN A 95 -11.66 -28.02 -1.76
N GLY A 96 -11.84 -27.23 -0.71
CA GLY A 96 -11.07 -27.39 0.54
C GLY A 96 -9.62 -26.89 0.47
N THR A 97 -9.18 -26.31 -0.64
CA THR A 97 -7.85 -25.69 -0.76
C THR A 97 -7.95 -24.17 -0.66
N ARG A 98 -7.09 -23.56 0.16
CA ARG A 98 -7.01 -22.10 0.26
C ARG A 98 -6.61 -21.49 -1.07
N MET A 99 -7.37 -20.49 -1.51
CA MET A 99 -7.09 -19.72 -2.72
C MET A 99 -6.20 -18.53 -2.39
N LYS A 100 -5.30 -18.19 -3.30
CA LYS A 100 -4.42 -17.02 -3.17
C LYS A 100 -4.59 -16.11 -4.37
N ASP A 101 -4.82 -14.83 -4.13
CA ASP A 101 -4.94 -13.83 -5.19
C ASP A 101 -3.55 -13.37 -5.64
N ARG A 102 -2.94 -14.16 -6.53
CA ARG A 102 -1.58 -13.91 -7.03
C ARG A 102 -1.46 -12.58 -7.78
N ALA A 103 -2.56 -12.09 -8.38
CA ALA A 103 -2.55 -10.81 -9.08
C ALA A 103 -2.44 -9.66 -8.08
N PHE A 104 -3.26 -9.68 -7.02
CA PHE A 104 -3.18 -8.73 -5.93
C PHE A 104 -1.78 -8.72 -5.30
N ASP A 105 -1.21 -9.91 -5.03
CA ASP A 105 0.13 -10.02 -4.45
C ASP A 105 1.22 -9.43 -5.35
N ALA A 106 1.17 -9.72 -6.65
CA ALA A 106 2.14 -9.18 -7.60
C ALA A 106 2.08 -7.66 -7.65
N THR A 107 0.87 -7.09 -7.68
CA THR A 107 0.67 -5.64 -7.67
C THR A 107 1.14 -5.02 -6.35
N ALA A 108 0.76 -5.57 -5.20
CA ALA A 108 1.19 -5.09 -3.89
C ALA A 108 2.72 -5.12 -3.72
N ASN A 109 3.36 -6.18 -4.21
CA ASN A 109 4.83 -6.29 -4.22
C ASN A 109 5.48 -5.27 -5.16
N SER A 110 4.87 -4.99 -6.32
CA SER A 110 5.35 -3.95 -7.24
C SER A 110 5.28 -2.56 -6.60
N VAL A 111 4.18 -2.23 -5.93
CA VAL A 111 4.02 -0.98 -5.17
C VAL A 111 5.08 -0.89 -4.07
N CYS A 112 5.26 -1.95 -3.28
CA CYS A 112 6.32 -2.00 -2.27
C CYS A 112 7.71 -1.79 -2.89
N GLY A 113 8.00 -2.41 -4.03
CA GLY A 113 9.26 -2.24 -4.75
C GLY A 113 9.50 -0.79 -5.16
N PHE A 114 8.46 -0.13 -5.68
CA PHE A 114 8.50 1.29 -6.03
C PHE A 114 8.74 2.18 -4.81
N ILE A 115 7.99 2.00 -3.72
CA ILE A 115 8.20 2.76 -2.46
C ILE A 115 9.64 2.58 -1.96
N ASN A 116 10.16 1.36 -1.99
CA ASN A 116 11.52 1.08 -1.56
C ASN A 116 12.59 1.64 -2.50
N SER A 117 12.26 1.97 -3.75
CA SER A 117 13.21 2.60 -4.68
C SER A 117 13.61 4.02 -4.26
N PHE A 118 12.78 4.68 -3.44
CA PHE A 118 13.10 5.98 -2.84
C PHE A 118 14.01 5.85 -1.61
N LYS A 119 14.17 4.65 -1.03
CA LYS A 119 15.10 4.46 0.09
C LYS A 119 16.53 4.45 -0.44
N SER A 120 17.40 5.21 0.21
CA SER A 120 18.83 5.18 -0.06
C SER A 120 19.63 5.31 1.24
N ALA A 121 20.90 4.86 1.22
CA ALA A 121 21.82 5.06 2.34
C ALA A 121 22.09 6.56 2.64
N ARG A 122 21.70 7.45 1.72
CA ARG A 122 21.84 8.91 1.85
C ARG A 122 20.56 9.60 2.31
N CYS A 123 19.44 8.88 2.41
CA CYS A 123 18.18 9.43 2.92
C CYS A 123 18.31 9.75 4.41
N VAL A 124 17.69 10.85 4.83
CA VAL A 124 17.63 11.20 6.25
C VAL A 124 16.77 10.19 7.02
N PRO A 125 16.97 10.01 8.33
CA PRO A 125 16.21 9.03 9.12
C PRO A 125 14.68 9.15 8.99
N ALA A 126 14.16 10.38 8.87
CA ALA A 126 12.74 10.63 8.68
C ALA A 126 12.19 10.04 7.37
N GLU A 127 12.91 10.20 6.26
CA GLU A 127 12.56 9.62 4.95
C GLU A 127 12.58 8.10 4.98
N ASN A 128 13.64 7.52 5.55
CA ASN A 128 13.75 6.07 5.66
C ASN A 128 12.60 5.47 6.49
N ALA A 129 12.24 6.10 7.60
CA ALA A 129 11.12 5.66 8.43
C ALA A 129 9.77 5.85 7.72
N TYR A 130 9.59 6.96 7.00
CA TYR A 130 8.40 7.23 6.21
C TYR A 130 8.16 6.19 5.11
N TYR A 131 9.16 5.88 4.28
CA TYR A 131 9.01 4.85 3.25
C TYR A 131 8.92 3.43 3.86
N ALA A 132 9.46 3.22 5.06
CA ALA A 132 9.32 1.96 5.79
C ALA A 132 7.87 1.70 6.21
N ILE A 133 7.22 2.66 6.88
CA ILE A 133 5.84 2.48 7.34
C ILE A 133 4.88 2.27 6.17
N ARG A 134 5.07 2.98 5.05
CA ARG A 134 4.23 2.80 3.85
C ARG A 134 4.30 1.37 3.31
N THR A 135 5.51 0.80 3.22
CA THR A 135 5.70 -0.59 2.82
C THR A 135 5.01 -1.56 3.79
N GLU A 136 5.06 -1.28 5.09
CA GLU A 136 4.40 -2.09 6.11
C GLU A 136 2.87 -2.05 5.97
N CYS A 137 2.30 -0.87 5.72
CA CYS A 137 0.87 -0.70 5.47
C CYS A 137 0.39 -1.50 4.25
N ILE A 138 1.12 -1.46 3.12
CA ILE A 138 0.77 -2.26 1.93
C ILE A 138 0.82 -3.77 2.23
N LYS A 139 1.81 -4.24 3.00
CA LYS A 139 1.87 -5.65 3.44
C LYS A 139 0.73 -6.01 4.39
N ALA A 140 0.30 -5.09 5.24
CA ALA A 140 -0.85 -5.30 6.12
C ALA A 140 -2.16 -5.42 5.31
N VAL A 141 -2.35 -4.55 4.32
CA VAL A 141 -3.46 -4.63 3.35
C VAL A 141 -3.46 -5.97 2.62
N GLN A 142 -2.30 -6.41 2.12
CA GLN A 142 -2.14 -7.72 1.46
C GLN A 142 -2.56 -8.88 2.38
N LYS A 143 -2.14 -8.83 3.65
CA LYS A 143 -2.49 -9.85 4.64
C LYS A 143 -3.99 -9.85 4.95
N GLU A 144 -4.61 -8.69 5.09
CA GLU A 144 -6.06 -8.61 5.34
C GLU A 144 -6.88 -8.98 4.10
N HIS A 145 -6.42 -8.65 2.89
CA HIS A 145 -7.03 -9.11 1.64
C HIS A 145 -7.15 -10.64 1.60
N GLN A 146 -6.05 -11.32 1.92
CA GLN A 146 -6.05 -12.79 1.99
C GLN A 146 -6.99 -13.32 3.08
N ARG A 147 -7.10 -12.63 4.23
CA ARG A 147 -8.06 -13.00 5.28
C ARG A 147 -9.50 -12.84 4.82
N ASN A 148 -9.81 -11.78 4.08
CA ASN A 148 -11.13 -11.55 3.53
C ASN A 148 -11.52 -12.66 2.54
N ILE A 149 -10.59 -13.08 1.69
CA ILE A 149 -10.78 -14.25 0.80
C ILE A 149 -11.00 -15.52 1.62
N ASP A 150 -10.13 -15.80 2.59
CA ASP A 150 -10.23 -16.99 3.43
C ASP A 150 -11.58 -17.04 4.17
N ARG A 151 -12.07 -15.91 4.69
CA ARG A 151 -13.40 -15.78 5.32
C ARG A 151 -14.54 -15.99 4.33
N GLY A 152 -14.50 -15.33 3.18
CA GLY A 152 -15.54 -15.45 2.16
C GLY A 152 -15.69 -16.87 1.61
N LEU A 153 -14.60 -17.64 1.61
CA LEU A 153 -14.58 -19.05 1.23
C LEU A 153 -14.78 -20.03 2.41
N GLY A 154 -14.95 -19.54 3.64
CA GLY A 154 -15.23 -20.36 4.82
C GLY A 154 -14.02 -21.09 5.42
N PHE A 155 -12.79 -20.66 5.14
CA PHE A 155 -11.56 -21.21 5.73
C PHE A 155 -11.19 -20.61 7.09
N VAL A 156 -11.75 -19.44 7.42
CA VAL A 156 -11.52 -18.73 8.68
C VAL A 156 -12.87 -18.15 9.12
N PRO A 157 -13.20 -18.19 10.43
CA PRO A 157 -14.41 -17.54 10.95
C PRO A 157 -14.41 -16.01 10.79
#